data_AF-A0A6I9VK99-F1
#
_entry.id   AF-A0A6I9VK99-F1
#
_cell.length_a   1.000
_cell.length_b   1.000
_cell.length_c   1.000
_cell.angle_alpha   90.00
_cell.angle_beta   90.00
_cell.angle_gamma   90.00
#
_symmetry.space_group_name_H-M   'P 1'
#
loop_
_entity.id
_entity.type
_entity.pdbx_description
1 polymer ?
#
loop_
_entity_poly.entity_id
_entity_poly.type
_entity_poly.pdbx_seq_one_letter_code
_entity_poly.pdbx_strand_id
1 'polypeptide(L)' 'MSRRPLGPGPGAYMLPSSFGYSNNEPTGRRSPGYSFGLRGPDDIKKAGPGPGAYKTDALTRYGKSRYFNYS' A
#
# COMPACT_ATOMS: atom_id res chain seq x y z
N MET A 1 -9.60 51.05 31.24
CA MET A 1 -8.38 50.86 30.43
C MET A 1 -8.13 49.37 30.28
N SER A 2 -8.22 48.82 29.07
CA SER A 2 -7.89 47.42 28.80
C SER A 2 -6.38 47.21 28.93
N ARG A 3 -5.95 46.29 29.81
CA ARG A 3 -4.54 45.94 29.96
C ARG A 3 -4.12 45.11 28.75
N ARG A 4 -3.16 45.62 27.97
CA ARG A 4 -2.53 44.85 26.89
C ARG A 4 -1.87 43.61 27.52
N PRO A 5 -2.08 42.40 26.99
CA PRO A 5 -1.46 41.20 27.53
C PRO A 5 0.07 41.35 27.49
N LEU A 6 0.72 41.14 28.63
CA LEU A 6 2.19 41.09 28.71
C LEU A 6 2.64 39.78 28.11
N GLY A 7 2.95 39.82 26.81
CA GLY A 7 3.48 38.68 26.11
C GLY A 7 2.41 37.72 25.59
N PRO A 8 2.86 36.78 24.77
CA PRO A 8 1.97 35.90 24.06
C PRO A 8 1.38 34.85 25.03
N GLY A 9 0.11 34.48 24.83
CA GLY A 9 -0.61 33.58 25.75
C GLY A 9 0.00 32.18 25.81
N PRO A 10 -0.43 31.32 26.75
CA PRO A 10 0.17 30.01 26.98
C PRO A 10 0.13 29.07 25.75
N GLY A 11 -0.79 29.28 24.80
CA GLY A 11 -0.85 28.54 23.53
C GLY A 11 0.01 29.12 22.40
N ALA A 12 0.73 30.22 22.64
CA ALA A 12 1.55 30.84 21.61
C ALA A 12 2.93 30.18 21.44
N TYR A 13 3.34 29.36 22.41
CA TYR A 13 4.51 28.50 22.30
C TYR A 13 4.05 27.05 22.32
N MET A 14 4.34 26.32 21.26
CA MET A 14 4.16 24.86 21.25
C MET A 14 5.41 24.23 21.84
N LEU A 15 5.25 23.50 22.95
CA LEU A 15 6.32 22.64 23.45
C LEU A 15 6.52 21.48 22.45
N PRO A 16 7.77 21.15 22.12
CA PRO A 16 8.06 19.94 21.37
C PRO A 16 7.45 18.71 22.05
N SER A 17 6.96 17.77 21.24
CA SER A 17 6.37 16.54 21.75
C SER A 17 7.46 15.61 22.31
N SER A 18 7.14 14.82 23.34
CA SER A 18 8.03 13.75 23.80
C SER A 18 8.00 12.52 22.87
N PHE A 19 6.94 12.39 22.06
CA PHE A 19 6.70 11.23 21.19
C PHE A 19 6.57 11.65 19.72
N GLY A 20 6.95 10.75 18.80
CA GLY A 20 6.86 10.97 17.36
C GLY A 20 8.19 11.35 16.71
N TYR A 21 8.17 11.53 15.37
CA TYR A 21 9.34 11.85 14.57
C TYR A 21 9.48 13.34 14.24
N SER A 22 8.38 14.09 14.29
CA SER A 22 8.31 15.50 13.89
C SER A 22 8.11 16.38 15.12
N ASN A 23 8.85 17.49 15.20
CA ASN A 23 8.77 18.49 16.27
C ASN A 23 8.91 17.89 17.67
N ASN A 24 9.85 16.95 17.85
CA ASN A 24 10.15 16.35 19.14
C ASN A 24 11.33 17.04 19.85
N GLU A 25 11.41 16.87 21.17
CA GLU A 25 12.52 17.39 21.97
C GLU A 25 13.86 16.76 21.55
N PRO A 26 14.87 17.55 21.10
CA PRO A 26 16.14 17.01 20.56
C PRO A 26 17.01 16.35 21.63
N THR A 27 16.84 16.75 22.90
CA THR A 27 17.61 16.23 24.05
C THR A 27 16.99 14.95 24.64
N GLY A 28 15.76 14.59 24.23
CA GLY A 28 15.06 13.40 24.74
C GLY A 28 15.69 12.09 24.26
N ARG A 29 15.84 11.11 25.17
CA ARG A 29 16.28 9.76 24.78
C ARG A 29 15.21 9.12 23.88
N ARG A 30 15.64 8.66 22.70
CA ARG A 30 14.75 8.05 21.71
C ARG A 30 14.99 6.55 21.60
N SER A 31 13.92 5.76 21.67
CA SER A 31 13.97 4.33 21.31
C SER A 31 13.97 4.17 19.78
N PRO A 32 14.56 3.09 19.22
CA PRO A 32 14.46 2.81 17.80
C PRO A 32 12.97 2.70 17.40
N GLY A 33 12.62 3.34 16.29
CA GLY A 33 11.25 3.32 15.79
C GLY A 33 11.17 2.49 14.52
N TYR A 34 10.63 1.28 14.65
CA TYR A 34 10.45 0.34 13.55
C TYR A 34 9.16 0.63 12.80
N SER A 35 9.19 0.51 11.48
CA SER A 35 8.01 0.58 10.62
C SER A 35 8.00 -0.62 9.69
N PHE A 36 6.80 -1.06 9.31
CA PHE A 36 6.66 -2.05 8.25
C PHE A 36 6.80 -1.37 6.89
N GLY A 37 7.48 -2.04 5.96
CA GLY A 37 7.56 -1.59 4.58
C GLY A 37 6.21 -1.64 3.88
N LEU A 38 6.15 -1.05 2.68
CA LEU A 38 4.97 -1.13 1.81
C LEU A 38 4.69 -2.58 1.40
N ARG A 39 3.42 -2.87 1.09
CA ARG A 39 3.02 -4.16 0.48
C ARG A 39 3.75 -4.32 -0.86
N GLY A 40 4.39 -5.46 -1.07
CA GLY A 40 5.02 -5.81 -2.35
C GLY A 40 3.99 -5.92 -3.48
N PRO A 41 4.41 -5.91 -4.75
CA PRO A 41 3.51 -6.12 -5.88
C PRO A 41 2.82 -7.48 -5.76
N ASP A 42 1.54 -7.52 -6.12
CA ASP A 42 0.78 -8.77 -6.21
C ASP A 42 1.25 -9.54 -7.45
N ASP A 43 2.30 -10.35 -7.30
CA ASP A 43 2.82 -11.28 -8.32
C ASP A 43 1.88 -12.50 -8.46
N ILE A 44 0.59 -12.27 -8.68
CA ILE A 44 -0.36 -13.31 -9.02
C ILE A 44 -0.06 -13.74 -10.45
N LYS A 45 0.91 -14.64 -10.60
CA LYS A 45 1.10 -15.39 -11.84
C LYS A 45 -0.24 -16.05 -12.13
N LYS A 46 -0.90 -15.69 -13.26
CA LYS A 46 -2.12 -16.36 -13.71
C LYS A 46 -1.86 -17.86 -13.70
N ALA A 47 -2.48 -18.58 -12.77
CA ALA A 47 -2.33 -20.01 -12.59
C ALA A 47 -3.06 -20.70 -13.76
N GLY A 48 -2.39 -20.77 -14.90
CA GLY A 48 -2.89 -21.43 -16.09
C GLY A 48 -4.09 -20.73 -16.76
N PRO A 49 -4.59 -21.35 -17.84
CA PRO A 49 -5.74 -20.88 -18.58
C PRO A 49 -7.02 -21.05 -17.74
N GLY A 50 -7.87 -20.02 -17.70
CA GLY A 50 -9.12 -20.04 -16.94
C GLY A 50 -10.16 -21.03 -17.50
N PRO A 51 -11.29 -21.24 -16.79
CA PRO A 51 -12.37 -22.07 -17.29
C PRO A 51 -12.85 -21.57 -18.67
N GLY A 52 -12.90 -22.44 -19.66
CA GLY A 52 -13.28 -22.10 -21.04
C GLY A 52 -12.15 -21.55 -21.93
N ALA A 53 -10.93 -21.42 -21.44
CA ALA A 53 -9.79 -20.95 -22.25
C ALA A 53 -9.26 -22.03 -23.22
N TYR A 54 -9.66 -23.29 -23.07
CA TYR A 54 -9.36 -24.35 -24.02
C TYR A 54 -10.45 -24.43 -25.09
N LYS A 55 -10.06 -24.29 -26.36
CA LYS A 55 -10.97 -24.51 -27.50
C LYS A 55 -11.16 -26.01 -27.73
N THR A 56 -12.28 -26.55 -27.26
CA THR A 56 -12.62 -27.99 -27.42
C THR A 56 -13.34 -28.30 -28.73
N ASP A 57 -13.75 -27.28 -29.50
CA ASP A 57 -14.58 -27.43 -30.70
C ASP A 57 -13.93 -28.29 -31.79
N ALA A 58 -12.59 -28.34 -31.82
CA ALA A 58 -11.82 -29.13 -32.77
C ALA A 58 -11.25 -30.43 -32.17
N LEU A 59 -11.73 -30.88 -31.00
CA LEU A 59 -11.26 -32.11 -30.35
C LEU A 59 -12.27 -33.25 -30.59
N THR A 60 -11.76 -34.37 -31.11
CA THR A 60 -12.52 -35.63 -31.26
C THR A 60 -11.93 -36.69 -30.34
N ARG A 61 -12.63 -37.82 -30.17
CA ARG A 61 -12.17 -38.95 -29.31
C ARG A 61 -10.79 -39.52 -29.67
N TYR A 62 -10.27 -39.22 -30.87
CA TYR A 62 -8.97 -39.67 -31.37
C TYR A 62 -7.94 -38.52 -31.47
N GLY A 63 -8.28 -37.33 -30.99
CA GLY A 63 -7.41 -36.14 -31.03
C GLY A 63 -7.97 -34.98 -31.86
N LYS A 64 -7.12 -34.01 -32.17
CA LYS A 64 -7.49 -32.78 -32.89
C LYS A 64 -7.99 -33.10 -34.30
N SER A 65 -9.24 -32.76 -34.61
CA SER A 65 -9.82 -32.97 -35.94
C SER A 65 -9.13 -32.08 -36.95
N ARG A 66 -8.63 -32.68 -38.05
CA ARG A 66 -8.03 -31.95 -39.17
C ARG A 66 -9.05 -31.29 -40.11
N TYR A 67 -10.35 -31.52 -39.88
CA TYR A 67 -11.41 -31.21 -40.85
C TYR A 67 -12.20 -29.92 -40.55
N PHE A 68 -12.12 -29.36 -39.34
CA PHE A 68 -12.89 -28.16 -38.97
C PHE A 68 -12.01 -26.91 -39.07
N ASN A 69 -11.78 -26.45 -40.30
CA ASN A 69 -11.27 -25.10 -40.57
C ASN A 69 -12.44 -24.29 -41.14
N TYR A 70 -13.03 -23.42 -40.34
CA TYR A 70 -13.81 -22.29 -40.85
C TYR A 70 -13.07 -21.01 -40.47
N SER A 71 -12.98 -20.12 -41.47
CA SER A 71 -12.17 -18.90 -41.58
C SER A 71 -12.11 -18.01 -40.35
#